data_AF-A0A2D5Y4M4-F1
#
_entry.id   AF-A0A2D5Y4M4-F1
#
_cell.length_a   1.000
_cell.length_b   1.000
_cell.length_c   1.000
_cell.angle_alpha   90.00
_cell.angle_beta   90.00
_cell.angle_gamma   90.00
#
_symmetry.space_group_name_H-M   'P 1'
#
loop_
_entity.id
_entity.type
_entity.pdbx_description
1 polymer ?
#
loop_
_entity_poly.entity_id
_entity_poly.type
_entity_poly.pdbx_seq_one_letter_code
_entity_poly.pdbx_strand_id
1 'polypeptide(L)'
;MKHALLFLSILITAPFIIAHYAQAQNAQAPAELLQDPQDSVIEDPKALEPDPLSIPEPKDPNEIDLPFDSYSDIPPEALNEMQDFYKTCQNNYIQSLHYDCKCWSARFLEERIRIGPNAPKIKVITTITDECFNIPGAAGFALETCQKFGDATYDGGMGPEEYCQCIANNYALEFKQTRGTPLTTNRSNSMMTSAILRCKTPKNHGDKKIFQRLDKK
;
A
#
# COMPACT_ATOMS: atom_id res chain seq x y z
N MET A 1 61.36 -23.64 -23.25
CA MET A 1 61.77 -24.45 -22.08
C MET A 1 61.28 -23.78 -20.82
N LYS A 2 60.49 -24.51 -20.01
CA LYS A 2 60.31 -24.43 -18.53
C LYS A 2 59.73 -23.11 -17.96
N HIS A 3 58.46 -23.11 -17.53
CA HIS A 3 57.94 -23.42 -16.16
C HIS A 3 57.48 -22.09 -15.52
N ALA A 4 56.40 -21.97 -14.74
CA ALA A 4 55.45 -22.90 -14.17
C ALA A 4 54.15 -22.13 -13.84
N LEU A 5 53.02 -22.81 -14.00
CA LEU A 5 51.71 -22.43 -13.47
C LEU A 5 51.69 -22.66 -11.95
N LEU A 6 51.33 -21.63 -11.18
CA LEU A 6 50.97 -21.76 -9.77
C LEU A 6 49.47 -21.54 -9.63
N PHE A 7 48.73 -22.66 -9.58
CA PHE A 7 47.34 -22.69 -9.14
C PHE A 7 47.33 -22.62 -7.62
N LEU A 8 46.88 -21.49 -7.07
CA LEU A 8 46.64 -21.34 -5.64
C LEU A 8 45.16 -21.68 -5.37
N SER A 9 44.91 -22.90 -4.92
CA SER A 9 43.60 -23.36 -4.46
C SER A 9 43.31 -22.79 -3.07
N ILE A 10 42.44 -21.78 -3.00
CA ILE A 10 41.92 -21.25 -1.73
C ILE A 10 40.66 -22.03 -1.39
N LEU A 11 40.76 -22.95 -0.43
CA LEU A 11 39.63 -23.54 0.28
C LEU A 11 39.03 -22.48 1.22
N ILE A 12 37.83 -21.99 0.89
CA ILE A 12 37.04 -21.13 1.77
C ILE A 12 36.09 -22.05 2.55
N THR A 13 36.41 -22.34 3.81
CA THR A 13 35.46 -22.91 4.77
C THR A 13 34.69 -21.78 5.43
N ALA A 14 33.47 -21.52 4.96
CA ALA A 14 32.55 -20.59 5.62
C ALA A 14 31.83 -21.29 6.78
N PRO A 15 31.79 -20.71 8.00
CA PRO A 15 30.99 -21.23 9.09
C PRO A 15 29.50 -20.92 8.86
N PHE A 16 28.68 -21.97 9.01
CA PHE A 16 27.23 -21.89 9.15
C PHE A 16 26.88 -20.99 10.35
N ILE A 17 26.35 -19.80 10.09
CA ILE A 17 25.65 -19.01 11.11
C ILE A 17 24.16 -19.27 10.94
N ILE A 18 23.61 -20.09 11.83
CA ILE A 18 22.18 -20.26 12.05
C ILE A 18 21.72 -19.11 12.93
N ALA A 19 21.22 -18.02 12.32
CA ALA A 19 20.56 -16.94 13.06
C ALA A 19 19.07 -17.27 13.20
N HIS A 20 18.64 -17.32 14.45
CA HIS A 20 17.29 -17.64 14.90
C HIS A 20 16.29 -16.56 14.47
N TYR A 21 15.19 -16.98 13.84
CA TYR A 21 14.02 -16.14 13.63
C TYR A 21 13.36 -15.85 14.99
N ALA A 22 13.52 -14.62 15.48
CA ALA A 22 12.75 -14.12 16.61
C ALA A 22 11.36 -13.69 16.10
N GLN A 23 10.33 -14.30 16.68
CA GLN A 23 8.92 -14.00 16.47
C GLN A 23 8.61 -12.61 17.07
N ALA A 24 8.23 -11.65 16.24
CA ALA A 24 7.60 -10.42 16.71
C ALA A 24 6.12 -10.70 17.01
N GLN A 25 5.71 -10.26 18.19
CA GLN A 25 4.52 -10.69 18.90
C GLN A 25 3.27 -9.95 18.40
N ASN A 26 2.15 -10.66 18.48
CA ASN A 26 0.78 -10.15 18.44
C ASN A 26 0.65 -8.87 19.28
N ALA A 27 0.35 -7.75 18.64
CA ALA A 27 -0.22 -6.59 19.31
C ALA A 27 -1.69 -6.91 19.62
N GLN A 28 -1.94 -7.38 20.84
CA GLN A 28 -3.28 -7.51 21.39
C GLN A 28 -3.80 -6.10 21.69
N ALA A 29 -4.79 -5.64 20.92
CA ALA A 29 -5.56 -4.45 21.28
C ALA A 29 -6.36 -4.76 22.57
N PRO A 30 -6.40 -3.84 23.55
CA PRO A 30 -7.26 -4.00 24.71
C PRO A 30 -8.73 -3.96 24.28
N ALA A 31 -9.48 -4.99 24.67
CA ALA A 31 -10.93 -5.03 24.58
C ALA A 31 -11.50 -3.93 25.48
N GLU A 32 -12.04 -2.88 24.86
CA GLU A 32 -12.78 -1.85 25.57
C GLU A 32 -14.15 -2.42 25.96
N LEU A 33 -14.45 -2.31 27.25
CA LEU A 33 -15.63 -2.82 27.91
C LEU A 33 -16.89 -2.14 27.36
N LEU A 34 -17.78 -2.93 26.75
CA LEU A 34 -19.17 -2.53 26.51
C LEU A 34 -19.86 -2.36 27.87
N GLN A 35 -20.27 -1.13 28.20
CA GLN A 35 -21.23 -0.87 29.27
C GLN A 35 -22.55 -0.44 28.62
N ASP A 36 -23.56 -1.31 28.74
CA ASP A 36 -24.97 -0.99 28.46
C ASP A 36 -25.50 0.01 29.48
N PRO A 37 -26.25 1.03 29.03
CA PRO A 37 -27.35 1.59 29.81
C PRO A 37 -28.67 1.07 29.26
N GLN A 38 -29.35 0.24 30.05
CA GLN A 38 -30.78 0.04 29.93
C GLN A 38 -31.48 1.37 30.25
N ASP A 39 -32.26 1.88 29.30
CA ASP A 39 -33.45 2.65 29.65
C ASP A 39 -34.55 2.42 28.62
N SER A 40 -35.59 1.75 29.11
CA SER A 40 -36.86 1.51 28.47
C SER A 40 -37.70 2.79 28.46
N VAL A 41 -38.03 3.30 27.27
CA VAL A 41 -39.18 4.18 27.10
C VAL A 41 -40.11 3.55 26.07
N ILE A 42 -41.27 3.15 26.56
CA ILE A 42 -42.43 2.76 25.76
C ILE A 42 -43.11 4.07 25.36
N GLU A 43 -43.04 4.44 24.09
CA GLU A 43 -43.91 5.47 23.50
C GLU A 43 -44.91 4.82 22.54
N ASP A 44 -46.16 5.26 22.68
CA ASP A 44 -47.35 4.83 21.94
C ASP A 44 -47.20 4.91 20.41
N PRO A 45 -47.74 3.94 19.64
CA PRO A 45 -47.78 4.04 18.20
C PRO A 45 -48.92 5.00 17.78
N LYS A 46 -48.59 6.28 17.65
CA LYS A 46 -49.43 7.23 16.93
C LYS A 46 -49.18 7.04 15.43
N ALA A 47 -50.20 6.56 14.72
CA ALA A 47 -50.18 6.39 13.27
C ALA A 47 -49.73 7.68 12.57
N LEU A 48 -48.55 7.66 11.94
CA LEU A 48 -48.13 8.67 10.99
C LEU A 48 -48.81 8.40 9.66
N GLU A 49 -49.59 9.37 9.20
CA GLU A 49 -50.06 9.41 7.82
C GLU A 49 -48.86 9.60 6.88
N PRO A 50 -48.86 8.97 5.68
CA PRO A 50 -47.76 9.11 4.73
C PRO A 50 -47.70 10.54 4.18
N ASP A 51 -46.55 11.18 4.39
CA ASP A 51 -46.25 12.53 3.91
C ASP A 51 -46.20 12.54 2.36
N PRO A 52 -47.13 13.23 1.67
CA PRO A 52 -47.25 13.17 0.22
C PRO A 52 -46.30 14.18 -0.45
N LEU A 53 -45.00 14.16 -0.13
CA LEU A 53 -43.97 14.89 -0.87
C LEU A 53 -42.55 14.52 -0.38
N SER A 54 -42.22 13.23 -0.36
CA SER A 54 -40.82 12.81 -0.22
C SER A 54 -40.05 13.19 -1.49
N ILE A 55 -39.39 14.35 -1.43
CA ILE A 55 -38.34 14.73 -2.39
C ILE A 55 -37.27 13.63 -2.33
N PRO A 56 -36.83 13.04 -3.45
CA PRO A 56 -35.77 12.05 -3.44
C PRO A 56 -34.55 12.63 -2.73
N GLU A 57 -34.06 11.95 -1.69
CA GLU A 57 -32.82 12.35 -1.04
C GLU A 57 -31.72 12.43 -2.12
N PRO A 58 -30.86 13.45 -2.08
CA PRO A 58 -29.76 13.55 -3.02
C PRO A 58 -28.85 12.32 -2.84
N LYS A 59 -28.82 11.44 -3.86
CA LYS A 59 -27.87 10.31 -3.90
C LYS A 59 -26.47 10.86 -3.60
N ASP A 60 -25.78 10.27 -2.62
CA ASP A 60 -24.42 10.66 -2.28
C ASP A 60 -23.57 10.54 -3.57
N PRO A 61 -22.84 11.59 -3.99
CA PRO A 61 -22.00 11.53 -5.18
C PRO A 61 -20.89 10.47 -5.13
N ASN A 62 -20.65 9.83 -3.97
CA ASN A 62 -19.75 8.69 -3.81
C ASN A 62 -20.48 7.34 -3.64
N GLU A 63 -21.81 7.32 -3.66
CA GLU A 63 -22.57 6.07 -3.64
C GLU A 63 -22.43 5.39 -5.00
N ILE A 64 -21.68 4.31 -5.02
CA ILE A 64 -21.48 3.50 -6.21
C ILE A 64 -22.75 2.68 -6.35
N ASP A 65 -23.52 2.99 -7.40
CA ASP A 65 -24.70 2.23 -7.82
C ASP A 65 -24.23 0.85 -8.29
N LEU A 66 -23.96 -0.04 -7.34
CA LEU A 66 -23.66 -1.43 -7.63
C LEU A 66 -24.92 -2.04 -8.21
N PRO A 67 -24.84 -2.80 -9.31
CA PRO A 67 -26.01 -3.36 -9.99
C PRO A 67 -26.70 -4.49 -9.20
N PHE A 68 -26.43 -4.60 -7.88
CA PHE A 68 -26.94 -5.65 -7.02
C PHE A 68 -27.47 -5.07 -5.72
N ASP A 69 -28.73 -5.41 -5.43
CA ASP A 69 -29.40 -5.03 -4.18
C ASP A 69 -28.97 -5.93 -3.00
N SER A 70 -28.33 -7.08 -3.28
CA SER A 70 -27.93 -8.07 -2.28
C SER A 70 -26.63 -8.81 -2.63
N TYR A 71 -25.83 -9.15 -1.61
CA TYR A 71 -24.64 -10.00 -1.73
C TYR A 71 -24.95 -11.41 -2.28
N SER A 72 -26.20 -11.87 -2.17
CA SER A 72 -26.65 -13.16 -2.72
C SER A 72 -26.61 -13.22 -4.25
N ASP A 73 -26.61 -12.05 -4.90
CA ASP A 73 -26.71 -11.95 -6.37
C ASP A 73 -25.34 -11.90 -7.03
N ILE A 74 -24.26 -11.85 -6.22
CA ILE A 74 -22.89 -11.86 -6.72
C ILE A 74 -22.56 -13.26 -7.24
N PRO A 75 -22.13 -13.38 -8.51
CA PRO A 75 -21.72 -14.67 -9.05
C PRO A 75 -20.59 -15.30 -8.22
N PRO A 76 -20.67 -16.59 -7.86
CA PRO A 76 -19.65 -17.25 -7.05
C PRO A 76 -18.27 -17.23 -7.71
N GLU A 77 -18.20 -17.20 -9.04
CA GLU A 77 -16.96 -17.06 -9.79
C GLU A 77 -16.27 -15.71 -9.53
N ALA A 78 -17.04 -14.63 -9.42
CA ALA A 78 -16.50 -13.29 -9.13
C ALA A 78 -15.96 -13.23 -7.69
N LEU A 79 -16.64 -13.86 -6.72
CA LEU A 79 -16.17 -13.98 -5.35
C LEU A 79 -14.87 -14.79 -5.27
N ASN A 80 -14.79 -15.91 -5.98
CA ASN A 80 -13.56 -16.72 -6.04
C ASN A 80 -12.40 -15.92 -6.65
N GLU A 81 -12.65 -15.20 -7.75
CA GLU A 81 -11.61 -14.37 -8.38
C GLU A 81 -11.14 -13.24 -7.47
N MET A 82 -12.05 -12.61 -6.72
CA MET A 82 -11.72 -11.61 -5.69
C MET A 82 -10.80 -12.21 -4.62
N GLN A 83 -11.13 -13.39 -4.10
CA GLN A 83 -10.30 -14.06 -3.08
C GLN A 83 -8.91 -14.39 -3.61
N ASP A 84 -8.81 -14.84 -4.87
CA ASP A 84 -7.53 -15.12 -5.50
C ASP A 84 -6.72 -13.84 -5.77
N PHE A 85 -7.39 -12.75 -6.13
CA PHE A 85 -6.77 -11.43 -6.26
C PHE A 85 -6.23 -10.93 -4.92
N TYR A 86 -7.02 -11.06 -3.85
CA TYR A 86 -6.58 -10.74 -2.48
C TYR A 86 -5.31 -11.50 -2.09
N LYS A 87 -5.29 -12.83 -2.26
CA LYS A 87 -4.11 -13.66 -1.99
C LYS A 87 -2.90 -13.25 -2.84
N THR A 88 -3.13 -12.92 -4.11
CA THR A 88 -2.07 -12.44 -5.02
C THR A 88 -1.45 -11.14 -4.50
N CYS A 89 -2.29 -10.19 -4.07
CA CYS A 89 -1.82 -8.94 -3.47
C CYS A 89 -0.99 -9.20 -2.21
N GLN A 90 -1.47 -10.05 -1.30
CA GLN A 90 -0.76 -10.36 -0.06
C GLN A 90 0.59 -11.05 -0.29
N ASN A 91 0.64 -12.00 -1.23
CA ASN A 91 1.84 -12.78 -1.53
C ASN A 91 2.90 -11.98 -2.31
N ASN A 92 2.50 -10.89 -2.96
CA ASN A 92 3.43 -10.00 -3.64
C ASN A 92 3.93 -8.91 -2.68
N TYR A 93 5.17 -9.03 -2.22
CA TYR A 93 5.78 -8.11 -1.24
C TYR A 93 5.68 -6.62 -1.62
N ILE A 94 5.86 -6.28 -2.89
CA ILE A 94 5.73 -4.88 -3.32
C ILE A 94 4.26 -4.46 -3.23
N GLN A 95 3.33 -5.25 -3.76
CA GLN A 95 1.91 -4.87 -3.75
C GLN A 95 1.34 -4.78 -2.34
N SER A 96 1.66 -5.72 -1.44
CA SER A 96 1.16 -5.73 -0.07
C SER A 96 1.62 -4.55 0.79
N LEU A 97 2.77 -3.95 0.45
CA LEU A 97 3.24 -2.73 1.10
C LEU A 97 2.64 -1.45 0.50
N HIS A 98 2.18 -1.48 -0.75
CA HIS A 98 1.74 -0.28 -1.47
C HIS A 98 0.22 -0.15 -1.58
N TYR A 99 -0.51 -1.26 -1.43
CA TYR A 99 -1.97 -1.28 -1.48
C TYR A 99 -2.54 -1.89 -0.20
N ASP A 100 -3.68 -1.38 0.24
CA ASP A 100 -4.53 -2.12 1.15
C ASP A 100 -5.18 -3.25 0.36
N CYS A 101 -4.64 -4.47 0.49
CA CYS A 101 -5.13 -5.61 -0.27
C CYS A 101 -6.61 -5.91 -0.05
N LYS A 102 -7.16 -5.64 1.16
CA LYS A 102 -8.57 -5.88 1.45
C LYS A 102 -9.42 -4.88 0.66
N CYS A 103 -9.13 -3.59 0.79
CA CYS A 103 -9.77 -2.54 0.01
C CYS A 103 -9.66 -2.84 -1.49
N TRP A 104 -8.46 -3.13 -1.98
CA TRP A 104 -8.20 -3.32 -3.40
C TRP A 104 -8.90 -4.55 -3.98
N SER A 105 -9.05 -5.62 -3.19
CA SER A 105 -9.85 -6.78 -3.57
C SER A 105 -11.35 -6.49 -3.64
N ALA A 106 -11.89 -5.69 -2.72
CA ALA A 106 -13.29 -5.27 -2.79
C ALA A 106 -13.54 -4.45 -4.07
N ARG A 107 -12.65 -3.48 -4.38
CA ARG A 107 -12.70 -2.70 -5.62
C ARG A 107 -12.61 -3.56 -6.86
N PHE A 108 -11.77 -4.60 -6.83
CA PHE A 108 -11.68 -5.58 -7.91
C PHE A 108 -13.01 -6.30 -8.14
N LEU A 109 -13.70 -6.72 -7.08
CA LEU A 109 -15.00 -7.39 -7.19
C LEU A 109 -16.05 -6.45 -7.79
N GLU A 110 -16.17 -5.23 -7.26
CA GLU A 110 -17.10 -4.21 -7.74
C GLU A 110 -16.88 -3.94 -9.24
N GLU A 111 -15.63 -3.77 -9.65
CA GLU A 111 -15.28 -3.49 -11.03
C GLU A 111 -15.47 -4.69 -11.95
N ARG A 112 -15.21 -5.91 -11.44
CA ARG A 112 -15.47 -7.17 -12.14
C ARG A 112 -16.96 -7.34 -12.44
N ILE A 113 -17.80 -7.05 -11.45
CA ILE A 113 -19.26 -7.05 -11.58
C ILE A 113 -19.70 -6.04 -12.64
N ARG A 114 -19.17 -4.82 -12.55
CA ARG A 114 -19.56 -3.70 -13.41
C ARG A 114 -19.21 -3.93 -14.89
N ILE A 115 -18.01 -4.42 -15.19
CA ILE A 115 -17.59 -4.68 -16.59
C ILE A 115 -18.10 -6.05 -17.07
N GLY A 116 -18.32 -7.00 -16.16
CA GLY A 116 -18.81 -8.34 -16.44
C GLY A 116 -17.74 -9.43 -16.43
N PRO A 117 -18.17 -10.70 -16.38
CA PRO A 117 -17.28 -11.85 -16.14
C PRO A 117 -16.31 -12.12 -17.30
N ASN A 118 -16.68 -11.75 -18.53
CA ASN A 118 -15.87 -12.01 -19.72
C ASN A 118 -14.74 -11.00 -19.94
N ALA A 119 -14.66 -9.94 -19.12
CA ALA A 119 -13.63 -8.92 -19.27
C ALA A 119 -12.24 -9.48 -18.91
N PRO A 120 -11.16 -9.12 -19.64
CA PRO A 120 -9.82 -9.51 -19.23
C PRO A 120 -9.48 -8.97 -17.83
N LYS A 121 -8.89 -9.80 -16.96
CA LYS A 121 -8.50 -9.40 -15.59
C LYS A 121 -7.66 -8.13 -15.55
N ILE A 122 -6.74 -7.97 -16.51
CA ILE A 122 -5.91 -6.76 -16.60
C ILE A 122 -6.74 -5.49 -16.77
N LYS A 123 -7.87 -5.54 -17.49
CA LYS A 123 -8.77 -4.40 -17.70
C LYS A 123 -9.45 -3.97 -16.39
N VAL A 124 -9.83 -4.94 -15.56
CA VAL A 124 -10.39 -4.68 -14.22
C VAL A 124 -9.33 -4.01 -13.35
N ILE A 125 -8.12 -4.60 -13.27
CA ILE A 125 -7.02 -4.08 -12.45
C ILE A 125 -6.62 -2.66 -12.86
N THR A 126 -6.51 -2.37 -14.16
CA THR A 126 -6.11 -1.04 -14.63
C THR A 126 -7.09 0.05 -14.25
N THR A 127 -8.37 -0.29 -14.06
CA THR A 127 -9.43 0.68 -13.71
C THR A 127 -9.41 1.05 -12.23
N ILE A 128 -8.91 0.15 -11.37
CA ILE A 128 -8.84 0.34 -9.91
C ILE A 128 -7.41 0.63 -9.41
N THR A 129 -6.48 0.87 -10.33
CA THR A 129 -5.04 0.93 -10.03
C THR A 129 -4.66 2.15 -9.18
N ASP A 130 -5.44 3.22 -9.23
CA ASP A 130 -5.20 4.45 -8.48
C ASP A 130 -6.06 4.57 -7.20
N GLU A 131 -6.54 3.43 -6.72
CA GLU A 131 -7.38 3.31 -5.52
C GLU A 131 -6.66 2.53 -4.41
N CYS A 132 -7.17 2.62 -3.18
CA CYS A 132 -6.74 1.79 -2.05
C CYS A 132 -5.22 1.85 -1.72
N PHE A 133 -4.59 3.01 -1.89
CA PHE A 133 -3.17 3.16 -1.58
C PHE A 133 -2.87 3.00 -0.09
N ASN A 134 -1.83 2.20 0.22
CA ASN A 134 -1.21 2.14 1.53
C ASN A 134 0.02 3.06 1.57
N ILE A 135 -0.23 4.38 1.69
CA ILE A 135 0.85 5.39 1.73
C ILE A 135 1.85 5.15 2.87
N PRO A 136 1.42 4.82 4.11
CA PRO A 136 2.36 4.48 5.18
C PRO A 136 3.22 3.25 4.86
N GLY A 137 2.65 2.21 4.27
CA GLY A 137 3.40 1.02 3.85
C GLY A 137 4.41 1.30 2.74
N ALA A 138 4.06 2.14 1.75
CA ALA A 138 4.97 2.58 0.70
C ALA A 138 6.15 3.40 1.26
N ALA A 139 5.88 4.28 2.24
CA ALA A 139 6.93 5.00 2.95
C ALA A 139 7.84 4.04 3.73
N GLY A 140 7.25 3.06 4.44
CA GLY A 140 7.97 2.04 5.20
C GLY A 140 8.89 1.19 4.32
N PHE A 141 8.40 0.74 3.16
CA PHE A 141 9.21 0.05 2.15
C PHE A 141 10.46 0.85 1.77
N ALA A 142 10.27 2.15 1.48
CA ALA A 142 11.35 3.00 1.05
C ALA A 142 12.35 3.32 2.18
N LEU A 143 11.86 3.49 3.41
CA LEU A 143 12.69 3.66 4.60
C LEU A 143 13.58 2.44 4.83
N GLU A 144 12.98 1.24 4.86
CA GLU A 144 13.70 -0.03 5.05
C GLU A 144 14.75 -0.25 3.95
N THR A 145 14.39 0.05 2.69
CA THR A 145 15.30 -0.07 1.55
C THR A 145 16.49 0.89 1.70
N CYS A 146 16.23 2.14 2.10
CA CYS A 146 17.29 3.11 2.35
C CYS A 146 18.20 2.69 3.52
N GLN A 147 17.65 2.19 4.62
CA GLN A 147 18.46 1.74 5.75
C GLN A 147 19.37 0.56 5.38
N LYS A 148 18.94 -0.31 4.44
CA LYS A 148 19.75 -1.44 3.98
C LYS A 148 20.81 -1.07 2.94
N PHE A 149 20.54 -0.11 2.06
CA PHE A 149 21.37 0.14 0.86
C PHE A 149 21.75 1.61 0.63
N GLY A 150 21.28 2.52 1.47
CA GLY A 150 21.39 3.96 1.32
C GLY A 150 22.82 4.49 1.43
N ASP A 151 23.68 3.80 2.19
CA ASP A 151 25.08 4.15 2.41
C ASP A 151 25.86 4.39 1.11
N ALA A 152 25.58 3.61 0.06
CA ALA A 152 26.24 3.75 -1.24
C ALA A 152 25.93 5.08 -1.95
N THR A 153 24.83 5.73 -1.57
CA THR A 153 24.35 6.98 -2.19
C THR A 153 24.40 8.19 -1.27
N TYR A 154 24.67 7.95 0.01
CA TYR A 154 24.74 8.95 1.06
C TYR A 154 25.99 9.83 0.89
N ASP A 155 25.80 11.16 0.92
CA ASP A 155 26.86 12.15 0.66
C ASP A 155 27.34 12.91 1.91
N GLY A 156 26.75 12.61 3.08
CA GLY A 156 27.11 13.24 4.36
C GLY A 156 26.52 14.64 4.59
N GLY A 157 25.68 15.16 3.71
CA GLY A 157 25.12 16.51 3.86
C GLY A 157 23.96 16.65 4.86
N MET A 158 23.41 15.53 5.33
CA MET A 158 22.41 15.45 6.42
C MET A 158 22.66 14.18 7.24
N GLY A 159 22.02 14.00 8.39
CA GLY A 159 22.18 12.76 9.18
C GLY A 159 21.65 11.52 8.42
N PRO A 160 22.18 10.30 8.64
CA PRO A 160 21.73 9.10 7.91
C PRO A 160 20.23 8.80 8.09
N GLU A 161 19.71 8.99 9.29
CA GLU A 161 18.29 8.82 9.59
C GLU A 161 17.42 9.87 8.88
N GLU A 162 17.85 11.13 8.92
CA GLU A 162 17.18 12.24 8.22
C GLU A 162 17.16 12.01 6.70
N TYR A 163 18.25 11.48 6.14
CA TYR A 163 18.36 11.09 4.74
C TYR A 163 17.35 10.02 4.35
N CYS A 164 17.29 8.92 5.09
CA CYS A 164 16.33 7.86 4.79
C CYS A 164 14.88 8.28 5.00
N GLN A 165 14.61 9.14 6.00
CA GLN A 165 13.28 9.73 6.17
C GLN A 165 12.90 10.65 5.00
N CYS A 166 13.86 11.42 4.46
CA CYS A 166 13.64 12.22 3.27
C CYS A 166 13.26 11.33 2.08
N ILE A 167 13.99 10.23 1.85
CA ILE A 167 13.72 9.30 0.75
C ILE A 167 12.33 8.68 0.90
N ALA A 168 12.02 8.16 2.09
CA ALA A 168 10.71 7.55 2.37
C ALA A 168 9.54 8.49 2.07
N ASN A 169 9.65 9.75 2.51
CA ASN A 169 8.63 10.76 2.28
C ASN A 169 8.47 11.10 0.78
N ASN A 170 9.57 11.31 0.07
CA ASN A 170 9.52 11.63 -1.37
C ASN A 170 8.99 10.46 -2.19
N TYR A 171 9.34 9.23 -1.82
CA TYR A 171 8.82 8.02 -2.44
C TYR A 171 7.30 7.92 -2.27
N ALA A 172 6.80 8.09 -1.05
CA ALA A 172 5.38 8.02 -0.74
C ALA A 172 4.56 9.10 -1.46
N LEU A 173 5.13 10.31 -1.63
CA LEU A 173 4.51 11.38 -2.42
C LEU A 173 4.38 11.03 -3.89
N GLU A 174 5.45 10.52 -4.49
CA GLU A 174 5.45 10.13 -5.90
C GLU A 174 4.49 8.95 -6.15
N PHE A 175 4.45 7.99 -5.21
CA PHE A 175 3.48 6.90 -5.25
C PHE A 175 2.04 7.42 -5.17
N LYS A 176 1.73 8.34 -4.25
CA LYS A 176 0.39 8.97 -4.14
C LYS A 176 -0.04 9.69 -5.44
N GLN A 177 0.92 10.18 -6.22
CA GLN A 177 0.66 10.90 -7.47
C GLN A 177 0.56 9.96 -8.69
N THR A 178 0.85 8.68 -8.53
CA THR A 178 0.73 7.69 -9.60
C THR A 178 -0.73 7.44 -9.91
N ARG A 179 -1.20 7.85 -11.09
CA ARG A 179 -2.55 7.54 -11.57
C ARG A 179 -2.54 6.60 -12.77
N GLY A 180 -3.52 5.70 -12.82
CA GLY A 180 -3.84 4.87 -13.98
C GLY A 180 -2.73 3.95 -14.50
N THR A 181 -1.65 3.73 -13.74
CA THR A 181 -0.55 2.85 -14.16
C THR A 181 -0.20 1.86 -13.07
N PRO A 182 -0.26 0.54 -13.35
CA PRO A 182 0.02 -0.47 -12.34
C PRO A 182 1.40 -0.30 -11.71
N LEU A 183 1.49 -0.56 -10.41
CA LEU A 183 2.77 -0.61 -9.73
C LEU A 183 3.54 -1.84 -10.20
N THR A 184 4.73 -1.61 -10.73
CA THR A 184 5.69 -2.64 -11.14
C THR A 184 7.00 -2.44 -10.39
N THR A 185 7.86 -3.45 -10.36
CA THR A 185 9.21 -3.33 -9.79
C THR A 185 9.99 -2.19 -10.45
N ASN A 186 9.92 -2.05 -11.78
CA ASN A 186 10.62 -0.97 -12.49
C ASN A 186 10.10 0.42 -12.07
N ARG A 187 8.79 0.57 -11.92
CA ARG A 187 8.20 1.82 -11.45
C ARG A 187 8.61 2.12 -10.01
N SER A 188 8.57 1.12 -9.13
CA SER A 188 9.07 1.25 -7.76
C SER A 188 10.54 1.71 -7.72
N ASN A 189 11.41 1.09 -8.52
CA ASN A 189 12.81 1.47 -8.63
C ASN A 189 13.01 2.89 -9.18
N SER A 190 12.17 3.31 -10.12
CA SER A 190 12.17 4.69 -10.64
C SER A 190 11.80 5.70 -9.56
N MET A 191 10.74 5.44 -8.78
CA MET A 191 10.33 6.29 -7.66
C MET A 191 11.41 6.36 -6.58
N MET A 192 12.08 5.23 -6.28
CA MET A 192 13.22 5.18 -5.36
C MET A 192 14.38 6.04 -5.86
N THR A 193 14.73 5.91 -7.14
CA THR A 193 15.81 6.71 -7.75
C THR A 193 15.48 8.22 -7.70
N SER A 194 14.25 8.60 -8.05
CA SER A 194 13.76 9.98 -7.94
C SER A 194 13.84 10.49 -6.50
N ALA A 195 13.39 9.71 -5.53
CA ALA A 195 13.44 10.07 -4.12
C ALA A 195 14.89 10.27 -3.62
N ILE A 196 15.81 9.37 -3.98
CA ILE A 196 17.25 9.49 -3.69
C ILE A 196 17.81 10.79 -4.26
N LEU A 197 17.55 11.08 -5.54
CA LEU A 197 18.05 12.28 -6.21
C LEU A 197 17.52 13.56 -5.58
N ARG A 198 16.25 13.55 -5.16
CA ARG A 198 15.67 14.69 -4.45
C ARG A 198 16.41 14.92 -3.15
N CYS A 199 16.69 13.88 -2.36
CA CYS A 199 17.29 13.96 -1.02
C CYS A 199 18.80 14.15 -0.97
N LYS A 200 19.49 14.21 -2.12
CA LYS A 200 20.91 14.58 -2.15
C LYS A 200 21.09 16.04 -1.79
N THR A 201 22.10 16.31 -0.97
CA THR A 201 22.41 17.69 -0.61
C THR A 201 23.12 18.34 -1.80
N PRO A 202 22.69 19.51 -2.28
CA PRO A 202 23.45 20.19 -3.32
C PRO A 202 24.87 20.45 -2.81
N LYS A 203 25.87 19.98 -3.56
CA LYS A 203 27.31 20.12 -3.20
C LYS A 203 27.76 21.58 -3.11
N ASN A 204 26.96 22.52 -3.60
CA ASN A 204 27.20 23.96 -3.53
C ASN A 204 26.34 24.58 -2.43
N HIS A 205 26.97 25.21 -1.44
CA HIS A 205 26.35 25.88 -0.29
C HIS A 205 25.32 26.99 -0.61
N GLY A 206 25.05 27.29 -1.89
CA GLY A 206 24.12 28.33 -2.35
C GLY A 206 22.65 27.88 -2.52
N ASP A 207 22.38 26.58 -2.66
CA ASP A 207 21.06 26.09 -3.08
C ASP A 207 20.22 25.56 -1.89
N LYS A 208 19.89 26.43 -0.94
CA LYS A 208 19.20 26.07 0.33
C LYS A 208 17.68 25.81 0.24
N LYS A 209 17.09 25.57 -0.93
CA LYS A 209 15.63 25.71 -1.11
C LYS A 209 14.85 24.52 -1.65
N ILE A 210 15.11 23.25 -1.28
CA ILE A 210 14.20 22.18 -1.77
C ILE A 210 14.02 21.00 -0.80
N PHE A 211 13.56 21.21 0.44
CA PHE A 211 13.02 20.09 1.25
C PHE A 211 11.85 20.53 2.12
N GLN A 212 10.61 20.31 1.66
CA GLN A 212 9.44 20.35 2.53
C GLN A 212 9.20 18.94 3.07
N ARG A 213 9.37 18.76 4.39
CA ARG A 213 9.00 17.53 5.08
C ARG A 213 7.46 17.44 5.18
N LEU A 214 6.92 16.24 5.07
CA LEU A 214 5.47 16.00 5.09
C LEU A 214 4.84 16.04 6.49
N ASP A 215 5.65 15.93 7.53
CA ASP A 215 5.25 15.99 8.93
C ASP A 215 4.92 17.43 9.41
N LYS A 216 5.13 18.45 8.57
CA LYS A 216 4.92 19.86 8.93
C LYS A 216 3.65 20.51 8.35
N LYS A 217 2.63 19.73 8.01
CA LYS A 217 1.32 20.27 7.59
C LYS A 217 0.23 19.95 8.60
#